data_AF-A0A411X078-F1
#
_entry.id   AF-A0A411X078-F1
#
_cell.length_a   1.000
_cell.length_b   1.000
_cell.length_c   1.000
_cell.angle_alpha   90.00
_cell.angle_beta   90.00
_cell.angle_gamma   90.00
#
_symmetry.space_group_name_H-M   'P 1'
#
loop_
_entity.id
_entity.type
_entity.pdbx_description
1 polymer ?
#
loop_
_entity_poly.entity_id
_entity_poly.type
_entity_poly.pdbx_seq_one_letter_code
_entity_poly.pdbx_strand_id
1 'polypeptide(L)'
;MKHTQTPPPDRSEIDIDSIVPADFPVPDDVLDMIDDAVAAPDAAFDEHAIALQYCGTAYHARFATCQALAQQLCALIRERGEAFPSQAEQRHVLVRYRSALALSGWTSLEEAYWVTHRMALWLGWHGAVARTRGPVH
;
A
#
# COMPACT_ATOMS: atom_id res chain seq x y z
N MET A 1 -30.67 29.13 34.30
CA MET A 1 -29.38 28.94 33.58
C MET A 1 -29.09 27.45 33.59
N LYS A 2 -29.33 26.74 32.48
CA LYS A 2 -29.06 25.30 32.37
C LYS A 2 -27.75 25.13 31.62
N HIS A 3 -26.73 24.60 32.30
CA HIS A 3 -25.48 24.19 31.69
C HIS A 3 -25.77 23.03 30.73
N THR A 4 -25.67 23.29 29.43
CA THR A 4 -25.57 22.25 28.41
C THR A 4 -24.17 21.66 28.48
N GLN A 5 -24.07 20.50 29.15
CA GLN A 5 -22.88 19.66 29.15
C GLN A 5 -22.77 19.01 27.77
N THR A 6 -21.82 19.49 26.96
CA THR A 6 -21.46 18.85 25.70
C THR A 6 -21.00 17.42 26.00
N PRO A 7 -21.53 16.38 25.34
CA PRO A 7 -21.01 15.04 25.51
C PRO A 7 -19.52 15.01 25.10
N PRO A 8 -18.69 14.17 25.73
CA PRO A 8 -17.30 14.02 25.31
C PRO A 8 -17.27 13.59 23.84
N PRO A 9 -16.31 14.09 23.04
CA PRO A 9 -16.19 13.71 21.65
C PRO A 9 -16.12 12.19 21.54
N ASP A 10 -17.02 11.65 20.73
CA ASP A 10 -17.15 10.23 20.46
C ASP A 10 -15.82 9.72 19.90
N ARG A 11 -15.26 8.67 20.50
CA ARG A 11 -13.94 8.10 20.14
C ARG A 11 -13.99 7.29 18.83
N SER A 12 -14.91 7.62 17.94
CA SER A 12 -15.23 6.86 16.74
C SER A 12 -15.29 7.73 15.49
N GLU A 13 -14.44 8.76 15.41
CA GLU A 13 -13.75 8.99 14.14
C GLU A 13 -12.71 7.86 14.00
N ILE A 14 -13.20 6.65 13.68
CA ILE A 14 -12.37 5.65 13.05
C ILE A 14 -11.95 6.31 11.75
N ASP A 15 -10.70 6.74 11.70
CA ASP A 15 -10.07 7.34 10.54
C ASP A 15 -10.19 6.36 9.36
N ILE A 16 -11.26 6.53 8.57
CA ILE A 16 -11.58 5.67 7.42
C ILE A 16 -10.47 5.79 6.37
N ASP A 17 -9.71 6.88 6.39
CA ASP A 17 -8.55 7.12 5.53
C ASP A 17 -7.28 6.38 6.00
N SER A 18 -7.27 5.83 7.22
CA SER A 18 -6.17 5.01 7.74
C SER A 18 -6.32 3.51 7.44
N ILE A 19 -7.35 3.10 6.70
CA ILE A 19 -7.54 1.67 6.35
C ILE A 19 -6.61 1.30 5.20
N VAL A 20 -5.62 0.45 5.48
CA VAL A 20 -4.76 -0.14 4.44
C VAL A 20 -5.64 -0.98 3.51
N PRO A 21 -5.63 -0.73 2.18
CA PRO A 21 -6.40 -1.51 1.23
C PRO A 21 -6.05 -2.99 1.28
N ALA A 22 -7.05 -3.86 1.13
CA ALA A 22 -6.88 -5.31 1.17
C ALA A 22 -5.95 -5.88 0.07
N ASP A 23 -5.62 -5.08 -0.95
CA ASP A 23 -4.69 -5.44 -2.02
C ASP A 23 -3.26 -4.94 -1.80
N PHE A 24 -2.97 -4.24 -0.70
CA PHE A 24 -1.62 -3.83 -0.34
C PHE A 24 -0.85 -5.05 0.23
N PRO A 25 0.36 -5.35 -0.30
CA PRO A 25 1.09 -6.56 0.06
C PRO A 25 1.43 -6.59 1.55
N VAL A 26 1.11 -7.69 2.21
CA VAL A 26 1.44 -7.91 3.63
C VAL A 26 2.90 -8.40 3.71
N PRO A 27 3.76 -7.80 4.55
CA PRO A 27 5.13 -8.27 4.71
C PRO A 27 5.16 -9.70 5.27
N ASP A 28 6.07 -10.52 4.76
CA ASP A 28 6.23 -11.93 5.18
C ASP A 28 6.43 -12.05 6.70
N ASP A 29 7.22 -11.16 7.31
CA ASP A 29 7.44 -11.13 8.77
C ASP A 29 6.13 -11.03 9.57
N VAL A 30 5.10 -10.35 9.03
CA VAL A 30 3.79 -10.24 9.68
C VAL A 30 3.00 -11.53 9.53
N LEU A 31 3.11 -12.20 8.39
CA LEU A 31 2.48 -13.49 8.15
C LEU A 31 3.09 -14.58 9.04
N ASP A 32 4.41 -14.64 9.11
CA ASP A 32 5.16 -15.58 9.96
C ASP A 32 4.79 -15.40 11.44
N MET A 33 4.66 -14.15 11.91
CA MET A 33 4.23 -13.87 13.28
C MET A 33 2.78 -14.29 13.56
N ILE A 34 1.88 -14.19 12.59
CA ILE A 34 0.49 -14.65 12.74
C ILE A 34 0.47 -16.19 12.83
N ASP A 35 1.28 -16.87 12.01
CA ASP A 35 1.36 -18.33 12.00
C ASP A 35 1.98 -18.86 13.31
N ASP A 36 3.01 -18.21 13.82
CA ASP A 36 3.63 -18.52 15.11
C ASP A 36 2.64 -18.33 16.29
N ALA A 37 1.79 -17.30 16.24
CA ALA A 37 0.73 -17.04 17.21
C ALA A 37 -0.24 -18.22 17.35
N VAL A 38 -0.62 -18.78 16.21
CA VAL A 38 -1.58 -19.88 16.10
C VAL A 38 -0.96 -21.19 16.60
N ALA A 39 0.35 -21.36 16.40
CA ALA A 39 1.07 -22.56 16.79
C ALA A 39 1.37 -22.65 18.31
N ALA A 40 1.53 -21.52 19.01
CA ALA A 40 1.92 -21.48 20.42
C ALA A 40 1.19 -20.41 21.26
N PRO A 41 -0.11 -20.60 21.57
CA PRO A 41 -0.94 -19.58 22.22
C PRO A 41 -0.55 -19.23 23.67
N ASP A 42 0.22 -20.09 24.35
CA ASP A 42 0.55 -19.95 25.79
C ASP A 42 1.94 -19.33 26.07
N ALA A 43 2.72 -18.96 25.05
CA ALA A 43 4.05 -18.37 25.21
C ALA A 43 4.00 -16.84 25.08
N ALA A 44 4.27 -16.12 26.18
CA ALA A 44 4.57 -14.68 26.22
C ALA A 44 3.60 -13.77 25.43
N PHE A 45 2.30 -13.86 25.76
CA PHE A 45 1.22 -13.08 25.16
C PHE A 45 1.53 -11.56 25.08
N ASP A 46 2.23 -11.01 26.08
CA ASP A 46 2.59 -9.58 26.14
C ASP A 46 3.69 -9.20 25.12
N GLU A 47 4.75 -10.00 24.99
CA GLU A 47 5.82 -9.73 24.01
C GLU A 47 5.31 -9.87 22.58
N HIS A 48 4.45 -10.86 22.35
CA HIS A 48 3.85 -11.10 21.05
C HIS A 48 2.84 -10.00 20.65
N ALA A 49 2.00 -9.54 21.60
CA ALA A 49 1.09 -8.42 21.37
C ALA A 49 1.83 -7.12 21.03
N ILE A 50 2.95 -6.84 21.72
CA ILE A 50 3.81 -5.69 21.43
C ILE A 50 4.42 -5.81 20.03
N ALA A 51 4.90 -7.00 19.65
CA ALA A 51 5.48 -7.24 18.34
C ALA A 51 4.42 -7.08 17.23
N LEU A 52 3.21 -7.63 17.40
CA LEU A 52 2.10 -7.46 16.45
C LEU A 52 1.70 -5.99 16.31
N GLN A 53 1.64 -5.25 17.41
CA GLN A 53 1.37 -3.82 17.37
C GLN A 53 2.45 -3.06 16.60
N TYR A 54 3.73 -3.37 16.84
CA TYR A 54 4.85 -2.76 16.11
C TYR A 54 4.77 -3.07 14.62
N CYS A 55 4.55 -4.32 14.25
CA CYS A 55 4.35 -4.76 12.87
C CYS A 55 3.18 -4.06 12.20
N GLY A 56 2.05 -3.92 12.89
CA GLY A 56 0.90 -3.15 12.42
C GLY A 56 1.27 -1.69 12.14
N THR A 57 1.93 -1.00 13.08
CA THR A 57 2.34 0.39 12.87
C THR A 57 3.33 0.56 11.71
N ALA A 58 4.30 -0.36 11.58
CA ALA A 58 5.24 -0.37 10.48
C ALA A 58 4.53 -0.60 9.14
N TYR A 59 3.57 -1.52 9.09
CA TYR A 59 2.76 -1.81 7.91
C TYR A 59 1.94 -0.59 7.45
N HIS A 60 1.26 0.10 8.38
CA HIS A 60 0.54 1.35 8.05
C HIS A 60 1.50 2.44 7.55
N ALA A 61 2.68 2.59 8.15
CA ALA A 61 3.69 3.55 7.69
C ALA A 61 4.22 3.22 6.28
N ARG A 62 4.43 1.93 5.98
CA ARG A 62 4.81 1.44 4.64
C ARG A 62 3.73 1.76 3.61
N PHE A 63 2.47 1.48 3.93
CA PHE A 63 1.33 1.83 3.09
C PHE A 63 1.30 3.32 2.79
N ALA A 64 1.32 4.18 3.82
CA ALA A 64 1.27 5.63 3.66
C ALA A 64 2.41 6.15 2.77
N THR A 65 3.61 5.59 2.93
CA THR A 65 4.76 6.01 2.11
C THR A 65 4.63 5.54 0.66
N CYS A 66 4.16 4.31 0.42
CA CYS A 66 3.88 3.82 -0.93
C CYS A 66 2.78 4.63 -1.62
N GLN A 67 1.74 5.00 -0.88
CA GLN A 67 0.65 5.84 -1.39
C GLN A 67 1.16 7.24 -1.76
N ALA A 68 1.92 7.89 -0.88
CA ALA A 68 2.51 9.20 -1.14
C ALA A 68 3.45 9.16 -2.36
N LEU A 69 4.26 8.11 -2.49
CA LEU A 69 5.14 7.91 -3.64
C LEU A 69 4.34 7.78 -4.93
N ALA A 70 3.28 6.95 -4.96
CA ALA A 70 2.42 6.82 -6.13
C ALA A 70 1.79 8.17 -6.52
N GLN A 71 1.35 8.98 -5.55
CA GLN A 71 0.78 10.31 -5.79
C GLN A 71 1.82 11.28 -6.37
N GLN A 72 3.03 11.31 -5.80
CA GLN A 72 4.13 12.14 -6.30
C GLN A 72 4.53 11.78 -7.73
N LEU A 73 4.60 10.49 -8.06
CA LEU A 73 4.90 10.04 -9.42
C LEU A 73 3.80 10.43 -10.41
N CYS A 74 2.53 10.33 -10.02
CA CYS A 74 1.41 10.82 -10.83
C CYS A 74 1.47 12.34 -11.05
N ALA A 75 1.78 13.11 -10.01
CA ALA A 75 1.94 14.57 -10.11
C ALA A 75 3.07 14.93 -11.08
N LEU A 76 4.23 14.28 -10.95
CA LEU A 76 5.38 14.48 -11.82
C LEU A 76 5.05 14.24 -13.30
N ILE A 77 4.34 13.16 -13.62
CA ILE A 77 3.91 12.84 -14.99
C ILE A 77 2.99 13.95 -15.54
N ARG A 78 2.05 14.44 -14.72
CA ARG A 78 1.13 15.52 -15.11
C ARG A 78 1.84 16.86 -15.27
N GLU A 79 2.74 17.22 -14.37
CA GLU A 79 3.52 18.46 -14.40
C GLU A 79 4.43 18.55 -15.61
N ARG A 80 5.01 17.42 -16.03
CA ARG A 80 5.83 17.33 -17.25
C ARG A 80 5.02 17.39 -18.54
N GLY A 81 3.69 17.37 -18.46
CA GLY A 81 2.82 17.33 -19.63
C GLY A 81 3.04 16.09 -20.48
N GLU A 82 3.48 14.98 -19.88
CA GLU A 82 3.73 13.74 -20.60
C GLU A 82 2.39 13.14 -21.05
N ALA A 83 2.04 13.36 -22.32
CA ALA A 83 0.92 12.70 -22.96
C ALA A 83 1.40 11.35 -23.52
N PHE A 84 0.93 10.26 -22.92
CA PHE A 84 1.15 8.91 -23.42
C PHE A 84 -0.13 8.42 -24.11
N PRO A 85 -0.29 8.67 -25.43
CA PRO A 85 -1.53 8.40 -26.15
C PRO A 85 -1.79 6.90 -26.33
N SER A 86 -0.75 6.07 -26.36
CA SER A 86 -0.90 4.63 -26.55
C SER A 86 -0.79 3.84 -25.25
N GLN A 87 -1.55 2.74 -25.17
CA GLN A 87 -1.45 1.79 -24.05
C GLN A 87 -0.04 1.16 -23.95
N ALA A 88 0.66 1.00 -25.08
CA ALA A 88 2.00 0.45 -25.13
C ALA A 88 3.02 1.37 -24.43
N GLU A 89 2.95 2.68 -24.68
CA GLU A 89 3.81 3.67 -24.03
C GLU A 89 3.50 3.77 -22.53
N GLN A 90 2.21 3.83 -22.16
CA GLN A 90 1.76 3.82 -20.76
C GLN A 90 2.33 2.59 -20.03
N ARG A 91 2.23 1.40 -20.63
CA ARG A 91 2.78 0.16 -20.06
C ARG A 91 4.30 0.22 -19.95
N HIS A 92 5.00 0.74 -20.95
CA HIS A 92 6.46 0.87 -20.91
C HIS A 92 6.91 1.76 -19.75
N VAL A 93 6.24 2.88 -19.54
CA VAL A 93 6.48 3.81 -18.43
C VAL A 93 6.27 3.11 -17.08
N LEU A 94 5.14 2.42 -16.91
CA LEU A 94 4.84 1.68 -15.67
C LEU A 94 5.87 0.58 -15.40
N VAL A 95 6.32 -0.16 -16.41
CA VAL A 95 7.37 -1.17 -16.27
C VAL A 95 8.69 -0.53 -15.85
N ARG A 96 9.07 0.60 -16.45
CA ARG A 96 10.31 1.32 -16.09
C ARG A 96 10.28 1.79 -14.64
N TYR A 97 9.17 2.38 -14.18
CA TYR A 97 9.02 2.78 -12.78
C TYR A 97 9.06 1.57 -11.85
N ARG A 98 8.36 0.48 -12.18
CA ARG A 98 8.37 -0.74 -11.37
C ARG A 98 9.78 -1.29 -11.19
N SER A 99 10.54 -1.41 -12.28
CA SER A 99 11.92 -1.89 -12.24
C SER A 99 12.81 -0.95 -11.44
N ALA A 100 12.67 0.37 -11.59
CA ALA A 100 13.45 1.34 -10.83
C ALA A 100 13.15 1.27 -9.32
N LEU A 101 11.88 1.11 -8.94
CA LEU A 101 11.46 0.95 -7.55
C LEU A 101 12.01 -0.36 -6.95
N ALA A 102 11.84 -1.48 -7.64
CA ALA A 102 12.37 -2.77 -7.20
C ALA A 102 13.91 -2.76 -7.06
N LEU A 103 14.62 -2.10 -7.99
CA LEU A 103 16.08 -1.98 -7.95
C LEU A 103 16.60 -1.01 -6.88
N SER A 104 15.75 -0.11 -6.37
CA SER A 104 16.16 0.84 -5.32
C SER A 104 16.44 0.16 -3.98
N GLY A 105 15.96 -1.08 -3.78
CA GLY A 105 16.01 -1.80 -2.51
C GLY A 105 15.10 -1.22 -1.42
N TRP A 106 14.38 -0.13 -1.70
CA TRP A 106 13.49 0.52 -0.73
C TRP A 106 12.07 -0.06 -0.72
N THR A 107 11.62 -0.64 -1.85
CA THR A 107 10.35 -1.38 -1.96
C THR A 107 10.58 -2.84 -2.30
N SER A 108 9.75 -3.73 -1.78
CA SER A 108 9.61 -5.09 -2.30
C SER A 108 9.08 -5.08 -3.74
N LEU A 109 9.21 -6.21 -4.44
CA LEU A 109 8.65 -6.34 -5.79
C LEU A 109 7.13 -6.15 -5.80
N GLU A 110 6.45 -6.62 -4.76
CA GLU A 110 5.00 -6.50 -4.62
C GLU A 110 4.56 -5.08 -4.35
N GLU A 111 5.29 -4.34 -3.49
CA GLU A 111 5.04 -2.92 -3.25
C GLU A 111 5.28 -2.10 -4.52
N ALA A 112 6.36 -2.38 -5.27
CA ALA A 112 6.63 -1.74 -6.54
C ALA A 112 5.52 -2.04 -7.57
N TYR A 113 4.98 -3.26 -7.59
CA TYR A 113 3.81 -3.60 -8.38
C TYR A 113 2.59 -2.79 -7.95
N TRP A 114 2.30 -2.75 -6.65
CA TRP A 114 1.16 -2.03 -6.09
C TRP A 114 1.22 -0.53 -6.40
N VAL A 115 2.38 0.11 -6.20
CA VAL A 115 2.60 1.54 -6.50
C VAL A 115 2.31 1.82 -7.98
N THR A 116 2.88 1.03 -8.88
CA THR A 116 2.65 1.22 -10.32
C THR A 116 1.24 0.88 -10.77
N HIS A 117 0.57 -0.06 -10.11
CA HIS A 117 -0.85 -0.34 -10.30
C HIS A 117 -1.71 0.87 -9.91
N ARG A 118 -1.47 1.47 -8.73
CA ARG A 118 -2.18 2.67 -8.26
C ARG A 118 -1.94 3.87 -9.16
N MET A 119 -0.71 4.07 -9.62
CA MET A 119 -0.39 5.11 -10.59
C MET A 119 -1.25 5.00 -11.85
N ALA A 120 -1.35 3.79 -12.41
CA ALA A 120 -2.12 3.56 -13.61
C ALA A 120 -3.62 3.86 -13.40
N LEU A 121 -4.19 3.46 -12.26
CA LEU A 121 -5.58 3.77 -11.93
C LEU A 121 -5.81 5.29 -11.82
N TRP A 122 -4.94 6.01 -11.11
CA TRP A 122 -5.09 7.46 -10.91
C TRP A 122 -4.81 8.30 -12.17
N LEU A 123 -4.02 7.76 -13.10
CA LEU A 123 -3.78 8.37 -14.41
C LEU A 123 -4.83 7.96 -15.46
N GLY A 124 -5.76 7.05 -15.13
CA GLY A 124 -6.79 6.55 -16.04
C GLY A 124 -6.29 5.53 -17.07
N TRP A 125 -5.12 4.92 -16.84
CA TRP A 125 -4.45 3.98 -17.75
C TRP A 125 -4.90 2.52 -17.54
N HIS A 126 -6.21 2.29 -17.43
CA HIS A 126 -6.76 0.98 -17.06
C HIS A 126 -6.33 -0.16 -18.01
N GLY A 127 -6.12 0.13 -19.30
CA GLY A 127 -5.65 -0.85 -20.29
C GLY A 127 -4.16 -1.22 -20.17
N ALA A 128 -3.34 -0.37 -19.53
CA ALA A 128 -1.90 -0.59 -19.39
C ALA A 128 -1.53 -1.58 -18.28
N VAL A 129 -2.49 -1.90 -17.40
CA VAL A 129 -2.29 -2.75 -16.22
C VAL A 129 -2.56 -4.23 -16.49
N ALA A 130 -2.89 -4.59 -17.74
CA ALA A 130 -3.26 -5.94 -18.12
C ALA A 130 -2.27 -6.97 -17.57
N ARG A 131 -2.79 -7.91 -16.76
CA ARG A 131 -2.06 -9.08 -16.27
C ARG A 131 -1.34 -9.70 -17.45
N THR A 132 -0.02 -9.85 -17.33
CA THR A 132 0.71 -10.88 -18.05
C THR A 132 0.17 -12.24 -17.60
N ARG A 133 -1.02 -12.63 -18.10
CA ARG A 133 -1.33 -14.04 -18.28
C ARG A 133 -0.38 -14.49 -19.38
N GLY A 134 0.77 -15.01 -18.96
CA GLY A 134 1.61 -15.79 -19.87
C GLY A 134 0.76 -16.92 -20.45
N PRO A 135 1.04 -17.36 -21.69
CA PRO A 135 0.42 -18.57 -22.20
C PRO A 135 0.80 -19.72 -21.27
N VAL A 136 -0.22 -20.39 -20.73
CA VAL A 136 -0.05 -21.73 -20.16
C VAL A 136 0.23 -22.61 -21.38
N HIS A 137 1.50 -22.98 -21.54
CA HIS A 137 1.92 -24.04 -22.45
C HIS A 137 1.93 -25.37 -21.70
#